data_AF-A0A7V4UF57-F1
#
_entry.id   AF-A0A7V4UF57-F1
#
_cell.length_a   1.000
_cell.length_b   1.000
_cell.length_c   1.000
_cell.angle_alpha   90.00
_cell.angle_beta   90.00
_cell.angle_gamma   90.00
#
_symmetry.space_group_name_H-M   'P 1'
#
loop_
_entity.id
_entity.type
_entity.pdbx_description
1 polymer ?
#
loop_
_entity_poly.entity_id
_entity_poly.type
_entity_poly.pdbx_seq_one_letter_code
_entity_poly.pdbx_strand_id
1 'polypeptide(L)' 'MEPTFLTLDEVVAIHQDQIARYGGLEGVRDWGLLQAAIAMPAATFGGHFVHGDLCEMA' A
#
# COMPACT_ATOMS: atom_id res chain seq x y z
N MET A 1 -1.72 10.70 16.59
CA MET A 1 -0.56 10.17 15.85
C MET A 1 -0.95 10.21 14.39
N GLU A 2 -0.15 10.82 13.53
CA GLU A 2 -0.44 10.83 12.09
C GLU A 2 -0.01 9.48 11.47
N PRO A 3 -0.80 8.90 10.55
CA PRO A 3 -0.44 7.68 9.86
C PRO A 3 0.85 7.86 9.06
N THR A 4 1.71 6.84 9.08
CA THR A 4 2.86 6.74 8.18
C THR A 4 2.50 5.78 7.06
N PHE A 5 2.44 6.27 5.82
CA PHE A 5 2.10 5.47 4.65
C PHE A 5 3.35 4.91 3.99
N LEU A 6 3.26 3.66 3.51
CA LEU A 6 4.36 3.02 2.79
C LEU A 6 4.51 3.60 1.39
N THR A 7 5.75 3.70 0.94
CA THR A 7 6.09 4.03 -0.45
C THR A 7 5.93 2.81 -1.35
N LEU A 8 5.86 3.05 -2.67
CA LEU A 8 5.81 1.98 -3.66
C LEU A 8 7.01 1.03 -3.54
N ASP A 9 8.21 1.57 -3.37
CA ASP A 9 9.45 0.78 -3.27
C ASP A 9 9.45 -0.08 -2.01
N GLU A 10 8.98 0.44 -0.87
CA GLU A 10 8.84 -0.34 0.37
C GLU A 10 7.83 -1.48 0.21
N VAL A 11 6.68 -1.22 -0.42
CA VAL A 11 5.67 -2.26 -0.66
C VAL A 11 6.23 -3.36 -1.57
N VAL A 12 6.94 -3.00 -2.64
CA VAL A 12 7.58 -3.96 -3.54
C VAL A 12 8.67 -4.75 -2.83
N ALA A 13 9.50 -4.10 -2.01
CA ALA A 13 10.56 -4.76 -1.26
C ALA A 13 10.00 -5.74 -0.22
N ILE A 14 8.94 -5.36 0.49
CA ILE A 14 8.21 -6.26 1.41
C ILE A 14 7.65 -7.45 0.62
N HIS A 15 7.00 -7.21 -0.52
CA HIS A 15 6.43 -8.28 -1.33
C HIS A 15 7.49 -9.28 -1.81
N GLN A 16 8.64 -8.80 -2.28
CA GLN A 16 9.78 -9.64 -2.68
C GLN A 16 10.32 -10.46 -1.50
N ASP A 17 10.46 -9.86 -0.32
CA ASP A 17 10.87 -10.58 0.90
C ASP A 17 9.86 -11.68 1.27
N GLN A 18 8.55 -11.42 1.15
CA GLN A 18 7.53 -12.43 1.40
C GLN A 18 7.62 -13.60 0.42
N ILE A 19 7.80 -13.34 -0.89
CA ILE A 19 7.99 -14.40 -1.88
C ILE A 19 9.26 -15.21 -1.60
N ALA A 20 10.36 -14.54 -1.23
CA ALA A 20 11.62 -15.23 -0.92
C ALA A 20 11.48 -16.18 0.29
N ARG A 21 10.68 -15.82 1.30
CA ARG A 21 10.49 -16.62 2.52
C ARG A 21 9.45 -17.72 2.38
N TYR A 22 8.38 -17.46 1.64
CA TYR A 22 7.17 -18.28 1.66
C TYR A 22 6.79 -18.85 0.28
N GLY A 23 7.51 -18.48 -0.77
CA GLY A 23 7.19 -18.83 -2.15
C GLY A 23 6.07 -17.98 -2.74
N GLY A 24 5.93 -18.04 -4.07
CA GLY A 24 4.94 -17.25 -4.80
C GLY A 24 5.40 -16.97 -6.23
N LEU A 25 4.53 -16.33 -7.02
CA LEU A 25 4.90 -15.83 -8.33
C LEU A 25 5.58 -14.47 -8.18
N GLU A 26 6.75 -14.31 -8.79
CA GLU A 26 7.48 -13.04 -8.80
C GLU A 26 6.84 -11.98 -9.71
N GLY A 27 7.18 -10.71 -9.42
CA GLY A 27 6.77 -9.56 -10.22
C GLY A 27 5.45 -8.94 -9.78
N VAL A 28 5.09 -7.85 -10.44
CA VAL A 28 3.85 -7.11 -10.18
C VAL A 28 2.89 -7.36 -11.34
N ARG A 29 1.67 -7.79 -11.01
CA ARG A 29 0.62 -8.08 -12.01
C ARG A 29 0.28 -6.85 -12.86
N ASP A 30 0.09 -5.71 -12.19
CA ASP A 30 -0.25 -4.44 -12.80
C ASP A 30 0.23 -3.30 -11.89
N TRP A 31 1.09 -2.43 -12.42
CA TRP A 31 1.68 -1.33 -11.66
C TRP A 31 0.68 -0.22 -11.33
N GLY A 32 -0.28 0.06 -12.23
CA GLY A 32 -1.29 1.08 -12.01
C GLY A 32 -2.25 0.68 -10.90
N LEU A 33 -2.66 -0.60 -10.88
CA LEU A 33 -3.50 -1.12 -9.79
C LEU A 33 -2.77 -1.12 -8.44
N LEU A 34 -1.47 -1.46 -8.43
CA LEU A 34 -0.67 -1.40 -7.20
C LEU A 34 -0.53 0.04 -6.68
N GLN A 35 -0.19 0.99 -7.55
CA GLN A 35 -0.08 2.40 -7.19
C GLN A 35 -1.41 2.97 -6.67
N ALA A 36 -2.53 2.64 -7.33
CA ALA A 36 -3.84 3.06 -6.87
C ALA A 36 -4.16 2.50 -5.47
N ALA A 37 -3.89 1.21 -5.24
CA ALA A 37 -4.14 0.58 -3.94
C ALA A 37 -3.31 1.23 -2.81
N ILE A 38 -2.04 1.53 -3.05
CA ILE A 38 -1.15 2.17 -2.07
C ILE A 38 -1.56 3.63 -1.79
N ALA A 39 -2.16 4.32 -2.76
CA ALA A 39 -2.60 5.70 -2.61
C ALA A 39 -3.92 5.85 -1.84
N MET A 40 -4.82 4.85 -1.90
CA MET A 40 -6.15 4.89 -1.28
C MET A 40 -6.13 5.22 0.23
N PRO A 41 -5.28 4.60 1.08
CA PRO A 41 -5.21 4.89 2.51
C PRO A 41 -4.94 6.37 2.83
N ALA A 42 -4.13 7.04 2.00
CA ALA A 42 -3.75 8.43 2.16
C ALA A 42 -4.68 9.41 1.42
N ALA A 43 -5.74 8.92 0.77
CA ALA A 43 -6.65 9.76 0.01
C ALA A 43 -7.38 10.74 0.93
N THR A 44 -7.49 11.99 0.48
CA THR A 44 -8.17 13.06 1.21
C THR A 44 -9.25 13.73 0.37
N PHE A 45 -10.29 14.23 1.03
CA PHE A 45 -11.32 15.06 0.43
C PHE A 45 -11.61 16.24 1.37
N GLY A 46 -11.55 17.47 0.84
CA GLY A 46 -11.72 18.68 1.65
C GLY A 46 -10.70 18.80 2.79
N GLY A 47 -9.48 18.29 2.60
CA GLY A 47 -8.40 18.34 3.60
C GLY A 47 -8.48 17.29 4.70
N HIS A 48 -9.47 16.38 4.66
CA HIS A 48 -9.62 15.30 5.64
C HIS A 48 -9.41 13.95 4.95
N PHE A 49 -8.88 12.96 5.67
CA PHE A 49 -8.82 11.59 5.17
C PHE A 49 -10.23 11.08 4.84
N VAL A 50 -10.33 10.33 3.74
CA VAL A 50 -11.59 9.67 3.35
C VAL A 50 -11.94 8.55 4.34
N HIS A 51 -10.93 7.90 4.90
CA HIS A 51 -11.04 6.82 5.88
C HIS A 51 -11.00 7.39 7.30
N GLY A 52 -11.92 6.93 8.16
CA GLY A 52 -12.15 7.47 9.50
C GLY A 52 -11.15 6.98 10.56
N ASP A 53 -10.50 5.84 10.33
CA ASP A 53 -9.46 5.31 11.20
C ASP A 53 -8.41 4.49 10.43
N LEU A 54 -7.39 4.00 11.14
CA LEU A 54 -6.31 3.19 10.58
C LEU A 54 -6.77 1.82 10.06
N CYS A 55 -7.82 1.26 10.65
CA CYS A 55 -8.36 -0.03 10.22
C CYS A 55 -9.09 0.12 8.87
N GLU A 56 -9.77 1.25 8.66
CA GLU A 56 -10.40 1.58 7.39
C GLU A 56 -9.39 1.90 6.27
N MET A 57 -8.15 2.24 6.63
CA MET A 57 -7.02 2.51 5.72
C MET A 57 -6.24 1.25 5.32
N ALA A 58 -6.54 0.07 5.88
CA ALA A 58 -5.76 -1.17 5.72
C ALA A 58 -6.31 -2.12 4.65
#